data_AF-A0A9P5ZQJ0-F1
#
_entry.id   AF-A0A9P5ZQJ0-F1
#
_cell.length_a   1.000
_cell.length_b   1.000
_cell.length_c   1.000
_cell.angle_alpha   90.00
_cell.angle_beta   90.00
_cell.angle_gamma   90.00
#
_symmetry.space_group_name_H-M   'P 1'
#
loop_
_entity.id
_entity.type
_entity.pdbx_description
1 polymer ?
#
loop_
_entity_poly.entity_id
_entity_poly.type
_entity_poly.pdbx_seq_one_letter_code
_entity_poly.pdbx_strand_id
1 'polypeptide(L)'
;MDVSYAIDIASREDPHIVTAEKALAGFNIAFLHGAFLVEVMPILKHVPAWMPGARFQKKAKEWKHYAEKCGTNEPSFTSRCLENVDDTGDVALQERLIQGTAANLYAAGFDTTTSALNSLILALLTHPFPRINSFPGLHDETKYPDPFAFKPERWLLPDGKLNPDMKGLTVAFGFVRRLVQSISVYLALPGRHLASTSIWITTAMILNVFKFNHDVDGNIIIPSGQYCPGLIPSPIPFKCQITLQSYAAKTLIQGVLSA
;
A
#
# COMPACT_ATOMS: atom_id res chain seq x y z
N MET A 1 -1.40 3.09 11.66
CA MET A 1 -2.75 2.64 12.06
C MET A 1 -3.60 3.79 12.58
N ASP A 2 -2.97 4.89 12.98
CA ASP A 2 -3.63 6.10 13.50
C ASP A 2 -4.84 6.61 12.68
N VAL A 3 -4.72 6.87 11.37
CA VAL A 3 -5.86 7.41 10.60
C VAL A 3 -7.06 6.46 10.51
N SER A 4 -6.83 5.14 10.44
CA SER A 4 -7.89 4.14 10.29
C SER A 4 -8.48 3.67 11.61
N TYR A 5 -7.64 3.58 12.65
CA TYR A 5 -7.95 2.93 13.92
C TYR A 5 -7.50 3.71 15.17
N ALA A 6 -6.86 4.87 15.01
CA ALA A 6 -6.30 5.69 16.10
C ALA A 6 -5.35 4.91 17.03
N ILE A 7 -4.63 3.92 16.48
CA ILE A 7 -3.64 3.14 17.25
C ILE A 7 -2.27 3.80 17.12
N ASP A 8 -1.79 4.34 18.24
CA ASP A 8 -0.40 4.73 18.45
C ASP A 8 0.47 3.49 18.68
N ILE A 9 1.50 3.36 17.85
CA ILE A 9 2.34 2.16 17.82
C ILE A 9 3.52 2.38 18.75
N ALA A 10 3.55 1.68 19.89
CA ALA A 10 4.63 1.79 20.87
C ALA A 10 5.85 0.89 20.56
N SER A 11 5.67 -0.25 19.89
CA SER A 11 6.76 -1.20 19.58
C SER A 11 6.44 -2.09 18.37
N ARG A 12 7.48 -2.64 17.72
CA ARG A 12 7.37 -3.56 16.56
C ARG A 12 6.68 -4.89 16.89
N GLU A 13 6.66 -5.28 18.15
CA GLU A 13 6.02 -6.51 18.64
C GLU A 13 4.60 -6.30 19.18
N ASP A 14 4.01 -5.12 18.91
CA ASP A 14 2.66 -4.82 19.35
C ASP A 14 1.66 -5.86 18.79
N PRO A 15 0.81 -6.48 19.64
CA PRO A 15 -0.23 -7.41 19.20
C PRO A 15 -1.12 -6.88 18.07
N HIS A 16 -1.33 -5.57 18.00
CA HIS A 16 -2.07 -4.91 16.92
C HIS A 16 -1.32 -4.96 15.59
N ILE A 17 0.01 -4.82 15.58
CA ILE A 17 0.84 -4.98 14.37
C ILE A 17 0.77 -6.42 13.88
N VAL A 18 0.97 -7.40 14.76
CA VAL A 18 0.96 -8.82 14.36
C VAL A 18 -0.41 -9.22 13.78
N THR A 19 -1.48 -8.67 14.34
CA THR A 19 -2.85 -8.89 13.84
C THR A 19 -3.02 -8.24 12.46
N ALA A 20 -2.57 -6.99 12.30
CA ALA A 20 -2.63 -6.25 11.05
C ALA A 20 -1.80 -6.92 9.93
N GLU A 21 -0.57 -7.36 10.21
CA GLU A 21 0.29 -8.08 9.27
C GLU A 21 -0.35 -9.40 8.80
N LYS A 22 -0.99 -10.15 9.71
CA LYS A 22 -1.70 -11.38 9.35
C LYS A 22 -2.94 -11.10 8.49
N ALA A 23 -3.67 -10.02 8.77
CA ALA A 23 -4.79 -9.59 7.94
C ALA A 23 -4.31 -9.18 6.53
N LEU A 24 -3.23 -8.41 6.43
CA LEU A 24 -2.59 -8.00 5.17
C LEU A 24 -2.06 -9.19 4.35
N ALA A 25 -1.44 -10.17 5.00
CA ALA A 25 -0.98 -11.38 4.32
C ALA A 25 -2.15 -12.16 3.71
N GLY A 26 -3.27 -12.28 4.43
CA GLY A 26 -4.48 -12.90 3.92
C GLY A 26 -5.08 -12.13 2.74
N PHE A 27 -5.11 -10.80 2.85
CA PHE A 27 -5.51 -9.91 1.77
C PHE A 27 -4.67 -10.13 0.51
N ASN A 28 -3.34 -10.07 0.61
CA ASN A 28 -2.45 -10.25 -0.54
C ASN A 28 -2.63 -11.61 -1.24
N ILE A 29 -2.82 -12.70 -0.49
CA ILE A 29 -3.06 -14.02 -1.07
C ILE A 29 -4.43 -14.11 -1.74
N ALA A 30 -5.47 -13.48 -1.17
CA ALA A 30 -6.82 -13.48 -1.73
C ALA A 30 -6.92 -12.76 -3.08
N PHE A 31 -6.00 -11.84 -3.38
CA PHE A 31 -5.96 -11.11 -4.65
C PHE A 31 -5.05 -11.74 -5.71
N LEU A 32 -4.29 -12.79 -5.36
CA LEU A 32 -3.52 -13.55 -6.33
C LEU A 32 -4.50 -14.32 -7.24
N HIS A 33 -4.62 -13.89 -8.49
CA HIS A 33 -5.51 -14.52 -9.44
C HIS A 33 -5.12 -15.99 -9.64
N GLY A 34 -6.09 -16.90 -9.46
CA GLY A 34 -5.86 -18.35 -9.53
C GLY A 34 -5.34 -18.97 -8.24
N ALA A 35 -5.23 -18.21 -7.14
CA ALA A 35 -4.89 -18.77 -5.83
C ALA A 35 -5.94 -19.75 -5.33
N PHE A 36 -7.21 -19.58 -5.74
CA PHE A 36 -8.30 -20.44 -5.33
C PHE A 36 -9.22 -20.84 -6.49
N LEU A 37 -9.53 -22.14 -6.58
CA LEU A 37 -10.47 -22.67 -7.58
C LEU A 37 -11.88 -22.05 -7.48
N VAL A 38 -12.25 -21.49 -6.33
CA VAL A 38 -13.56 -20.83 -6.13
C VAL A 38 -13.71 -19.57 -7.00
N GLU A 39 -12.61 -18.97 -7.44
CA GLU A 39 -12.61 -17.82 -8.37
C GLU A 39 -13.09 -18.24 -9.76
N VAL A 40 -12.76 -19.46 -10.19
CA VAL A 40 -13.12 -20.01 -11.51
C VAL A 40 -14.45 -20.77 -11.44
N MET A 41 -14.73 -21.41 -10.30
CA MET A 41 -15.93 -22.23 -10.08
C MET A 41 -16.67 -21.75 -8.83
N PRO A 42 -17.62 -20.80 -8.96
CA PRO A 42 -18.37 -20.23 -7.83
C PRO A 42 -19.11 -21.27 -6.98
N ILE A 43 -19.46 -22.43 -7.56
CA ILE A 43 -20.14 -23.52 -6.85
C ILE A 43 -19.31 -24.05 -5.68
N LEU A 44 -17.98 -23.91 -5.73
CA LEU A 44 -17.08 -24.32 -4.65
C LEU A 44 -17.28 -23.52 -3.36
N LYS A 45 -17.93 -22.34 -3.40
CA LYS A 45 -18.27 -21.55 -2.20
C LYS A 45 -19.11 -22.34 -1.19
N HIS A 46 -19.91 -23.29 -1.65
CA HIS A 46 -20.79 -24.10 -0.80
C HIS A 46 -20.14 -25.38 -0.29
N VAL A 47 -18.90 -25.67 -0.69
CA VAL A 47 -18.18 -26.85 -0.25
C VAL A 47 -17.81 -26.70 1.23
N PRO A 48 -18.20 -27.65 2.10
CA PRO A 48 -17.87 -27.61 3.51
C PRO A 48 -16.35 -27.67 3.77
N ALA A 49 -15.89 -27.01 4.83
CA ALA A 49 -14.47 -26.90 5.18
C ALA A 49 -13.76 -28.23 5.51
N TRP A 50 -14.51 -29.33 5.65
CA TRP A 50 -13.97 -30.68 5.91
C TRP A 50 -13.63 -31.45 4.62
N MET A 51 -14.12 -31.03 3.45
CA MET A 51 -13.90 -31.73 2.18
C MET A 51 -12.45 -31.57 1.67
N PRO A 52 -11.84 -32.60 1.04
CA PRO A 52 -10.52 -32.48 0.42
C PRO A 52 -10.50 -31.35 -0.61
N GLY A 53 -9.52 -30.44 -0.52
CA GLY A 53 -9.44 -29.25 -1.38
C GLY A 53 -10.13 -28.00 -0.83
N ALA A 54 -10.98 -28.11 0.19
CA ALA A 54 -11.66 -26.98 0.83
C ALA A 54 -10.79 -26.18 1.84
N ARG A 55 -9.45 -26.27 1.72
CA ARG A 55 -8.51 -25.56 2.62
C ARG A 55 -8.69 -24.04 2.57
N PHE A 56 -9.21 -23.50 1.46
CA PHE A 56 -9.53 -22.08 1.31
C PHE A 56 -10.60 -21.61 2.29
N GLN A 57 -11.58 -22.44 2.65
CA GLN A 57 -12.61 -22.10 3.65
C GLN A 57 -11.99 -21.88 5.04
N LYS A 58 -11.00 -22.71 5.41
CA LYS A 58 -10.27 -22.55 6.68
C LYS A 58 -9.46 -21.24 6.68
N LYS A 59 -8.71 -20.97 5.61
CA LYS A 59 -7.96 -19.72 5.44
C LYS A 59 -8.87 -18.49 5.46
N ALA A 60 -9.99 -18.52 4.74
CA ALA A 60 -10.97 -17.43 4.73
C ALA A 60 -11.54 -17.15 6.12
N LYS A 61 -11.82 -18.20 6.90
CA LYS A 61 -12.29 -18.05 8.29
C LYS A 61 -11.21 -17.44 9.20
N GLU A 62 -9.96 -17.86 9.05
CA GLU A 62 -8.83 -17.29 9.79
C GLU A 62 -8.60 -15.81 9.44
N TRP A 63 -8.59 -15.46 8.16
CA TRP A 63 -8.39 -14.09 7.71
C TRP A 63 -9.53 -13.17 8.11
N LYS A 64 -10.77 -13.66 8.04
CA LYS A 64 -11.95 -12.93 8.56
C LYS A 64 -11.78 -12.59 10.04
N HIS A 65 -11.33 -13.56 10.85
CA HIS A 65 -11.09 -13.34 12.28
C HIS A 65 -10.03 -12.26 12.56
N TYR A 66 -8.93 -12.23 11.80
CA TYR A 66 -7.93 -11.17 11.95
C TYR A 66 -8.43 -9.81 11.50
N ALA A 67 -9.18 -9.74 10.40
CA ALA A 67 -9.76 -8.49 9.89
C ALA A 67 -10.78 -7.88 10.89
N GLU A 68 -11.60 -8.71 11.53
CA GLU A 68 -12.54 -8.27 12.57
C GLU A 68 -11.81 -7.74 13.81
N LYS A 69 -10.69 -8.36 14.22
CA LYS A 69 -9.89 -7.91 15.37
C LYS A 69 -9.16 -6.58 15.17
N CYS A 70 -8.85 -6.20 13.93
CA CYS A 70 -8.25 -4.89 13.65
C CYS A 70 -9.24 -3.73 13.88
N GLY A 71 -10.56 -4.00 13.95
CA GLY A 71 -11.62 -2.98 13.94
C GLY A 71 -12.08 -2.42 15.29
N THR A 72 -11.45 -2.78 16.41
CA THR A 72 -11.96 -2.43 17.75
C THR A 72 -11.02 -1.51 18.52
N ASN A 73 -11.53 -0.30 18.82
CA ASN A 73 -11.12 0.70 19.81
C ASN A 73 -10.44 1.98 19.29
N GLU A 74 -10.74 3.09 19.98
CA GLU A 74 -10.25 4.49 19.88
C GLU A 74 -10.89 5.42 18.80
N PRO A 75 -11.04 6.74 19.09
CA PRO A 75 -11.73 7.71 18.25
C PRO A 75 -11.05 7.89 16.89
N SER A 76 -11.55 7.17 15.89
CA SER A 76 -11.04 7.13 14.51
C SER A 76 -12.18 7.13 13.50
N PHE A 77 -11.89 6.90 12.20
CA PHE A 77 -12.91 6.72 11.16
C PHE A 77 -14.03 5.76 11.60
N THR A 78 -13.69 4.67 12.29
CA THR A 78 -14.68 3.71 12.83
C THR A 78 -15.56 4.35 13.89
N SER A 79 -15.00 5.05 14.88
CA SER A 79 -15.76 5.75 15.92
C SER A 79 -16.74 6.77 15.33
N ARG A 80 -16.29 7.57 14.35
CA ARG A 80 -17.16 8.57 13.70
C ARG A 80 -18.29 7.91 12.91
N CYS A 81 -18.04 6.77 12.29
CA CYS A 81 -19.10 6.02 11.61
C CYS A 81 -20.04 5.34 12.62
N LEU A 82 -19.53 4.84 13.74
CA LEU A 82 -20.32 4.25 14.82
C LEU A 82 -21.25 5.28 15.50
N GLU A 83 -20.81 6.54 15.62
CA GLU A 83 -21.64 7.66 16.10
C GLU A 83 -22.85 7.95 15.20
N ASN A 84 -22.82 7.52 13.93
CA ASN A 84 -23.86 7.79 12.93
C ASN A 84 -24.60 6.52 12.48
N VAL A 85 -24.58 5.47 13.32
CA VAL A 85 -25.34 4.24 13.05
C VAL A 85 -26.83 4.53 13.17
N ASP A 86 -27.60 3.99 12.23
CA ASP A 86 -29.05 4.05 12.26
C ASP A 86 -29.59 2.92 13.15
N ASP A 87 -30.02 3.29 14.35
CA ASP A 87 -30.58 2.41 15.37
C ASP A 87 -31.88 1.71 14.91
N THR A 88 -32.54 2.20 13.86
CA THR A 88 -33.77 1.60 13.32
C THR A 88 -33.50 0.46 12.32
N GLY A 89 -32.25 0.34 11.86
CA GLY A 89 -31.82 -0.68 10.91
C GLY A 89 -31.14 -1.90 11.56
N ASP A 90 -30.50 -2.72 10.73
CA ASP A 90 -29.64 -3.82 11.21
C ASP A 90 -28.29 -3.26 11.69
N VAL A 91 -28.25 -2.88 12.96
CA VAL A 91 -27.05 -2.34 13.64
C VAL A 91 -25.86 -3.28 13.50
N ALA A 92 -26.07 -4.59 13.69
CA ALA A 92 -24.99 -5.58 13.62
C ALA A 92 -24.40 -5.68 12.20
N LEU A 93 -25.20 -5.50 11.16
CA LEU A 93 -24.70 -5.40 9.79
C LEU A 93 -23.95 -4.09 9.56
N GLN A 94 -24.47 -2.96 10.04
CA GLN A 94 -23.82 -1.65 9.90
C GLN A 94 -22.44 -1.64 10.57
N GLU A 95 -22.33 -2.12 11.81
CA GLU A 95 -21.05 -2.23 12.52
C GLU A 95 -20.04 -3.09 11.74
N ARG A 96 -20.47 -4.23 11.19
CA ARG A 96 -19.60 -5.08 10.36
C ARG A 96 -19.12 -4.38 9.09
N LEU A 97 -20.00 -3.61 8.44
CA LEU A 97 -19.64 -2.84 7.24
C LEU A 97 -18.64 -1.73 7.58
N ILE A 98 -18.82 -1.05 8.71
CA ILE A 98 -17.90 -0.01 9.19
C ILE A 98 -16.52 -0.61 9.48
N GLN A 99 -16.46 -1.71 10.24
CA GLN A 99 -15.22 -2.43 10.54
C GLN A 99 -14.51 -2.92 9.28
N GLY A 100 -15.27 -3.55 8.36
CA GLY A 100 -14.73 -4.01 7.08
C GLY A 100 -14.21 -2.88 6.19
N THR A 101 -14.88 -1.72 6.21
CA THR A 101 -14.43 -0.53 5.46
C THR A 101 -13.13 0.03 6.03
N ALA A 102 -13.01 0.11 7.35
CA ALA A 102 -11.77 0.54 8.00
C ALA A 102 -10.59 -0.41 7.73
N ALA A 103 -10.85 -1.72 7.74
CA ALA A 103 -9.86 -2.73 7.39
C ALA A 103 -9.36 -2.59 5.94
N ASN A 104 -10.28 -2.39 5.00
CA ASN A 104 -9.92 -2.13 3.61
C ASN A 104 -9.14 -0.82 3.45
N LEU A 105 -9.51 0.24 4.18
CA LEU A 105 -8.82 1.52 4.13
C LEU A 105 -7.37 1.40 4.63
N TYR A 106 -7.17 0.72 5.76
CA TYR A 106 -5.83 0.44 6.29
C TYR A 106 -5.01 -0.41 5.32
N ALA A 107 -5.59 -1.52 4.84
CA ALA A 107 -4.89 -2.44 3.95
C ALA A 107 -4.45 -1.78 2.64
N ALA A 108 -5.36 -1.03 2.01
CA ALA A 108 -5.06 -0.32 0.77
C ALA A 108 -4.04 0.80 0.97
N GLY A 109 -4.11 1.54 2.09
CA GLY A 109 -3.22 2.66 2.37
C GLY A 109 -1.82 2.23 2.81
N PHE A 110 -1.69 1.14 3.55
CA PHE A 110 -0.41 0.71 4.14
C PHE A 110 0.50 0.03 3.11
N ASP A 111 0.03 -1.02 2.43
CA ASP A 111 0.88 -1.83 1.54
C ASP A 111 1.35 -1.02 0.32
N THR A 112 0.47 -0.20 -0.26
CA THR A 112 0.80 0.61 -1.45
C THR A 112 1.79 1.72 -1.14
N THR A 113 1.57 2.46 -0.04
CA THR A 113 2.45 3.56 0.36
C THR A 113 3.83 3.04 0.76
N THR A 114 3.89 1.93 1.49
CA THR A 114 5.17 1.30 1.86
C THR A 114 5.94 0.84 0.63
N SER A 115 5.26 0.21 -0.33
CA SER A 115 5.90 -0.21 -1.59
C SER A 115 6.42 0.99 -2.41
N ALA A 116 5.65 2.07 -2.48
CA ALA A 116 6.04 3.29 -3.18
C ALA A 116 7.29 3.93 -2.54
N LEU A 117 7.34 4.01 -1.20
CA LEU A 117 8.49 4.54 -0.48
C LEU A 117 9.74 3.66 -0.64
N ASN A 118 9.59 2.33 -0.56
CA ASN A 118 10.72 1.42 -0.79
C ASN A 118 11.26 1.52 -2.22
N SER A 119 10.37 1.64 -3.21
CA SER A 119 10.76 1.84 -4.60
C SER A 119 11.46 3.18 -4.81
N LEU A 120 10.99 4.25 -4.15
CA LEU A 120 11.66 5.55 -4.15
C LEU A 120 13.07 5.47 -3.56
N ILE A 121 13.24 4.84 -2.40
CA ILE A 121 14.57 4.69 -1.76
C ILE A 121 15.50 3.91 -2.69
N LEU A 122 15.01 2.82 -3.29
CA LEU A 122 15.78 2.07 -4.27
C LEU A 122 16.16 2.93 -5.49
N ALA A 123 15.28 3.84 -5.94
CA ALA A 123 15.54 4.78 -7.03
C ALA A 123 16.64 5.78 -6.69
N LEU A 124 16.61 6.34 -5.49
CA LEU A 124 17.63 7.27 -5.01
C LEU A 124 19.00 6.62 -4.88
N LEU A 125 19.03 5.32 -4.57
CA LEU A 125 20.26 4.55 -4.42
C LEU A 125 20.82 4.04 -5.75
N THR A 126 20.00 3.94 -6.81
CA THR A 126 20.38 3.23 -8.03
C THR A 126 20.07 4.06 -9.27
N HIS A 127 21.14 4.53 -9.93
CA HIS A 127 21.07 5.11 -11.26
C HIS A 127 22.01 4.32 -12.18
N PRO A 128 21.47 3.54 -13.15
CA PRO A 128 20.07 3.47 -13.58
C PRO A 128 19.17 2.65 -12.64
N PHE A 129 17.95 3.15 -12.42
CA PHE A 129 16.89 2.41 -11.71
C PHE A 129 16.49 1.17 -12.53
N PRO A 130 16.23 0.02 -11.89
CA PRO A 130 15.79 -1.17 -12.62
C PRO A 130 14.41 -0.91 -13.25
N ARG A 131 14.08 -1.70 -14.26
CA ARG A 131 12.84 -1.61 -15.03
C ARG A 131 11.64 -1.85 -14.12
N ILE A 132 11.00 -0.77 -13.66
CA ILE A 132 9.89 -0.85 -12.72
C ILE A 132 8.75 -0.03 -13.25
N ASN A 133 7.75 -0.74 -13.73
CA ASN A 133 6.35 -0.51 -13.48
C ASN A 133 5.63 -1.74 -14.04
N SER A 134 4.46 -2.08 -13.52
CA SER A 134 3.64 -3.18 -14.06
C SER A 134 2.31 -2.67 -14.60
N PHE A 135 2.06 -1.36 -14.49
CA PHE A 135 0.84 -0.73 -14.99
C PHE A 135 0.93 -0.51 -16.49
N PRO A 136 0.12 -1.23 -17.30
CA PRO A 136 0.21 -1.16 -18.76
C PRO A 136 0.04 0.26 -19.32
N GLY A 137 -0.77 1.10 -18.66
CA GLY A 137 -0.99 2.49 -19.07
C GLY A 137 0.19 3.44 -18.86
N LEU A 138 1.18 3.07 -18.04
CA LEU A 138 2.42 3.83 -17.86
C LEU A 138 3.54 3.34 -18.79
N HIS A 139 3.30 2.28 -19.56
CA HIS A 139 4.24 1.69 -20.52
C HIS A 139 3.92 2.00 -21.98
N ASP A 140 2.97 2.88 -22.21
CA ASP A 140 2.67 3.35 -23.56
C ASP A 140 3.87 4.16 -24.08
N GLU A 141 4.67 3.54 -24.96
CA GLU A 141 5.86 4.15 -25.55
C GLU A 141 5.54 5.40 -26.37
N THR A 142 4.30 5.53 -26.87
CA THR A 142 3.86 6.73 -27.59
C THR A 142 3.77 7.94 -26.66
N LYS A 143 3.45 7.71 -25.39
CA LYS A 143 3.28 8.73 -24.36
C LYS A 143 4.51 8.88 -23.46
N TYR A 144 5.19 7.77 -23.19
CA TYR A 144 6.34 7.68 -22.30
C TYR A 144 7.55 7.09 -23.04
N PRO A 145 8.29 7.88 -23.85
CA PRO A 145 9.49 7.39 -24.53
C PRO A 145 10.50 6.74 -23.58
N ASP A 146 10.86 5.47 -23.77
CA ASP A 146 11.65 4.67 -22.81
C ASP A 146 10.96 4.61 -21.42
N PRO A 147 9.81 3.92 -21.32
CA PRO A 147 8.93 3.95 -20.14
C PRO A 147 9.52 3.21 -18.93
N PHE A 148 10.48 2.32 -19.17
CA PHE A 148 11.11 1.50 -18.14
C PHE A 148 12.28 2.19 -17.44
N ALA A 149 12.77 3.30 -17.98
CA ALA A 149 13.82 4.09 -17.36
C ALA A 149 13.23 5.12 -16.39
N PHE A 150 13.81 5.20 -15.19
CA PHE A 150 13.49 6.26 -14.24
C PHE A 150 14.09 7.58 -14.72
N LYS A 151 13.22 8.46 -15.24
CA LYS A 151 13.56 9.78 -15.78
C LYS A 151 12.70 10.85 -15.10
N PRO A 152 13.12 11.41 -13.95
CA PRO A 152 12.41 12.49 -13.27
C PRO A 152 12.15 13.69 -14.19
N GLU A 153 13.07 13.95 -15.13
CA GLU A 153 13.03 15.06 -16.08
C GLU A 153 11.81 14.98 -17.00
N ARG A 154 11.23 13.80 -17.19
CA ARG A 154 10.01 13.63 -18.01
C ARG A 154 8.83 14.44 -17.45
N TRP A 155 8.80 14.63 -16.14
CA TRP A 155 7.75 15.36 -15.43
C TRP A 155 8.00 16.87 -15.39
N LEU A 156 9.13 17.34 -15.93
CA LEU A 156 9.55 18.73 -15.92
C LEU A 156 9.66 19.26 -17.36
N LEU A 157 9.27 20.51 -17.54
CA LEU A 157 9.59 21.30 -18.73
C LEU A 157 11.03 21.82 -18.63
N PRO A 158 11.65 22.26 -19.74
CA PRO A 158 13.00 22.84 -19.71
C PRO A 158 13.15 24.06 -18.79
N ASP A 159 12.05 24.75 -18.45
CA ASP A 159 12.03 25.86 -17.51
C ASP A 159 11.87 25.42 -16.03
N GLY A 160 11.88 24.11 -15.76
CA GLY A 160 11.73 23.51 -14.44
C GLY A 160 10.30 23.44 -13.91
N LYS A 161 9.29 23.87 -14.68
CA LYS A 161 7.88 23.73 -14.29
C LYS A 161 7.36 22.32 -14.55
N LEU A 162 6.29 21.94 -13.86
CA LEU A 162 5.62 20.67 -14.09
C LEU A 162 5.06 20.58 -15.51
N ASN A 163 5.34 19.46 -16.17
CA ASN A 163 4.84 19.17 -17.50
C ASN A 163 3.33 18.89 -17.48
N PRO A 164 2.48 19.74 -18.10
CA PRO A 164 1.03 19.58 -18.09
C PRO A 164 0.52 18.38 -18.88
N ASP A 165 1.33 17.82 -19.79
CA ASP A 165 0.99 16.61 -20.55
C ASP A 165 1.18 15.33 -19.72
N MET A 166 1.98 15.43 -18.67
CA MET A 166 2.30 14.35 -17.75
C MET A 166 1.36 14.36 -16.52
N LYS A 167 0.04 14.40 -16.73
CA LYS A 167 -0.99 14.24 -15.66
C LYS A 167 -1.12 12.79 -15.15
N GLY A 168 -0.01 12.05 -15.14
CA GLY A 168 0.07 10.59 -15.12
C GLY A 168 -0.30 9.91 -13.81
N LEU A 169 -0.41 10.63 -12.70
CA LEU A 169 -0.73 9.99 -11.42
C LEU A 169 -2.17 9.46 -11.37
N THR A 170 -3.09 10.04 -12.14
CA THR A 170 -4.49 9.57 -12.20
C THR A 170 -4.57 8.13 -12.72
N VAL A 171 -3.70 7.74 -13.65
CA VAL A 171 -3.67 6.38 -14.21
C VAL A 171 -3.27 5.37 -13.16
N ALA A 172 -2.36 5.73 -12.25
CA ALA A 172 -1.93 4.89 -11.14
C ALA A 172 -3.04 4.69 -10.08
N PHE A 173 -4.01 5.60 -10.00
CA PHE A 173 -5.16 5.51 -9.07
C PHE A 173 -6.44 4.92 -9.70
N GLY A 174 -6.35 4.41 -10.92
CA GLY A 174 -7.46 3.81 -11.66
C GLY A 174 -8.43 4.85 -12.27
N PHE A 175 -9.33 4.37 -13.13
CA PHE A 175 -10.36 5.19 -13.77
C PHE A 175 -11.74 4.87 -13.21
N VAL A 176 -12.58 5.89 -13.02
CA VAL A 176 -14.03 5.69 -12.88
C VAL A 176 -14.65 5.81 -14.27
N ARG A 177 -15.13 4.72 -14.85
CA ARG A 177 -16.17 4.79 -15.90
C ARG A 177 -17.42 4.09 -15.39
N ARG A 178 -18.52 4.84 -15.25
CA ARG A 178 -19.85 4.24 -15.17
C ARG A 178 -20.20 3.79 -16.59
N LEU A 179 -20.13 2.50 -16.90
CA LEU A 179 -20.85 1.91 -18.03
C LEU A 179 -20.98 0.38 -17.87
N VAL A 180 -22.25 -0.02 -17.74
CA VAL A 180 -22.95 -1.29 -18.02
C VAL A 180 -22.14 -2.52 -18.50
N GLN A 181 -22.39 -3.63 -17.79
CA GLN A 181 -22.17 -5.07 -18.08
C GLN A 181 -20.76 -5.57 -18.52
N SER A 182 -20.27 -6.47 -17.66
CA SER A 182 -19.38 -7.59 -17.93
C SER A 182 -17.88 -7.29 -18.08
N ILE A 183 -17.22 -7.35 -16.91
CA ILE A 183 -15.79 -7.60 -16.68
C ILE A 183 -14.86 -6.49 -17.20
N SER A 184 -14.89 -5.37 -16.49
CA SER A 184 -13.74 -4.49 -16.34
C SER A 184 -13.71 -4.00 -14.90
N VAL A 185 -12.88 -4.63 -14.07
CA VAL A 185 -12.62 -4.16 -12.69
C VAL A 185 -11.61 -3.03 -12.78
N TYR A 186 -12.09 -1.81 -13.06
CA TYR A 186 -11.30 -0.62 -12.77
C TYR A 186 -11.52 -0.26 -11.31
N LEU A 187 -10.56 -0.62 -10.47
CA LEU A 187 -10.55 -0.26 -9.05
C LEU A 187 -10.28 1.24 -8.92
N ALA A 188 -11.33 2.04 -8.80
CA ALA A 188 -11.16 3.46 -8.49
C ALA A 188 -10.69 3.59 -7.03
N LEU A 189 -9.57 4.28 -6.81
CA LEU A 189 -9.03 4.51 -5.46
C LEU A 189 -9.55 5.85 -4.90
N PRO A 190 -10.58 5.87 -4.03
CA PRO A 190 -11.11 7.10 -3.44
C PRO A 190 -10.07 7.82 -2.57
N GLY A 191 -9.06 7.09 -2.08
CA GLY A 191 -7.93 7.62 -1.31
C GLY A 191 -6.88 8.39 -2.10
N ARG A 192 -7.06 8.66 -3.41
CA ARG A 192 -6.03 9.28 -4.26
C ARG A 192 -5.41 10.56 -3.70
N HIS A 193 -6.23 11.40 -3.06
CA HIS A 193 -5.79 12.69 -2.52
C HIS A 193 -4.97 12.50 -1.27
N LEU A 194 -5.47 11.67 -0.34
CA LEU A 194 -4.75 11.28 0.87
C LEU A 194 -3.42 10.60 0.52
N ALA A 195 -3.42 9.68 -0.44
CA ALA A 195 -2.22 8.98 -0.90
C ALA A 195 -1.20 9.95 -1.54
N SER A 196 -1.64 10.83 -2.44
CA SER A 196 -0.74 11.78 -3.10
C SER A 196 -0.10 12.76 -2.10
N THR A 197 -0.89 13.30 -1.18
CA THR A 197 -0.41 14.23 -0.15
C THR A 197 0.49 13.54 0.86
N SER A 198 0.13 12.35 1.34
CA SER A 198 0.96 11.60 2.30
C SER A 198 2.29 11.16 1.70
N ILE A 199 2.30 10.62 0.48
CA ILE A 199 3.55 10.26 -0.23
C ILE A 199 4.42 11.50 -0.41
N TRP A 200 3.84 12.63 -0.80
CA TRP A 200 4.61 13.86 -1.00
C TRP A 200 5.23 14.35 0.31
N ILE A 201 4.42 14.57 1.35
CA ILE A 201 4.92 15.05 2.65
C ILE A 201 5.98 14.09 3.21
N THR A 202 5.71 12.78 3.17
CA THR A 202 6.66 11.76 3.66
C THR A 202 7.96 11.78 2.86
N THR A 203 7.88 11.89 1.54
CA THR A 203 9.06 11.99 0.67
C THR A 203 9.87 13.24 0.97
N ALA A 204 9.21 14.40 1.11
CA ALA A 204 9.87 15.66 1.46
C ALA A 204 10.60 15.57 2.80
N MET A 205 9.92 15.03 3.82
CA MET A 205 10.49 14.83 5.14
C MET A 205 11.67 13.87 5.10
N ILE A 206 11.52 12.75 4.39
CA ILE A 206 12.57 11.74 4.25
C ILE A 206 13.81 12.37 3.60
N LEU A 207 13.64 13.08 2.48
CA LEU A 207 14.75 13.69 1.74
C LEU A 207 15.42 14.85 2.47
N ASN A 208 14.70 15.53 3.36
CA ASN A 208 15.21 16.65 4.15
C ASN A 208 15.95 16.21 5.44
N VAL A 209 15.63 15.03 5.95
CA VAL A 209 16.15 14.52 7.23
C VAL A 209 17.22 13.46 7.01
N PHE A 210 16.99 12.57 6.05
CA PHE A 210 17.78 11.38 5.82
C PHE A 210 18.54 11.45 4.50
N LYS A 211 19.77 10.94 4.54
CA LYS A 211 20.59 10.65 3.39
C LYS A 211 20.73 9.12 3.28
N PHE A 212 20.37 8.60 2.13
CA PHE A 212 20.53 7.18 1.80
C PHE A 212 21.87 6.96 1.12
N ASN A 213 22.64 6.03 1.64
CA ASN A 213 23.88 5.57 1.04
C ASN A 213 23.77 4.07 0.77
N HIS A 214 24.74 3.57 0.01
CA HIS A 214 24.90 2.16 -0.27
C HIS A 214 25.10 1.31 1.00
N ASP A 215 25.35 0.01 0.85
CA ASP A 215 25.43 -0.89 2.01
C ASP A 215 26.48 -0.43 3.03
N VAL A 216 26.38 -0.90 4.27
CA VAL A 216 27.23 -0.54 5.42
C VAL A 216 28.72 -0.75 5.11
N ASP A 217 29.03 -1.71 4.24
CA ASP A 217 30.38 -2.03 3.78
C ASP A 217 30.85 -1.16 2.59
N GLY A 218 30.05 -0.17 2.17
CA GLY A 218 30.32 0.71 1.02
C GLY A 218 30.04 0.08 -0.34
N ASN A 219 29.53 -1.16 -0.38
CA ASN A 219 29.21 -1.87 -1.61
C ASN A 219 28.02 -1.25 -2.33
N ILE A 220 28.19 -0.90 -3.60
CA ILE A 220 27.11 -0.39 -4.46
C ILE A 220 25.97 -1.40 -4.45
N ILE A 221 24.80 -0.92 -4.05
CA ILE A 221 23.56 -1.71 -4.09
C ILE A 221 23.18 -1.84 -5.56
N ILE A 222 23.36 -3.04 -6.12
CA ILE A 222 22.87 -3.34 -7.45
C ILE A 222 21.44 -3.87 -7.30
N PRO A 223 20.45 -3.16 -7.85
CA PRO A 223 19.08 -3.62 -7.76
C PRO A 223 18.94 -4.90 -8.58
N SER A 224 18.43 -5.97 -7.98
CA SER A 224 18.17 -7.22 -8.68
C SER A 224 17.14 -7.06 -9.80
N GLY A 225 16.37 -5.97 -9.79
CA GLY A 225 15.21 -5.73 -10.66
C GLY A 225 14.06 -6.70 -10.39
N GLN A 226 14.18 -7.54 -9.37
CA GLN A 226 13.18 -8.51 -8.97
C GLN A 226 12.24 -7.88 -7.93
N TYR A 227 10.97 -8.22 -8.08
CA TYR A 227 9.89 -7.73 -7.23
C TYR A 227 9.18 -8.93 -6.60
N CYS A 228 8.72 -8.76 -5.38
CA CYS A 228 7.88 -9.75 -4.72
C CYS A 228 6.60 -9.94 -5.55
N PRO A 229 6.24 -11.19 -5.90
CA PRO A 229 5.00 -11.47 -6.61
C PRO A 229 3.80 -11.17 -5.69
N GLY A 230 2.82 -10.42 -6.19
CA GLY A 230 1.67 -9.97 -5.40
C GLY A 230 0.81 -8.98 -6.16
N LEU A 231 -0.33 -8.59 -5.58
CA LEU A 231 -1.18 -7.53 -6.12
C LEU A 231 -0.41 -6.21 -6.22
N ILE A 232 0.35 -5.90 -5.16
CA ILE A 232 1.22 -4.73 -5.10
C ILE A 232 2.66 -5.21 -5.25
N PRO A 233 3.31 -5.00 -6.40
CA PRO A 233 4.71 -5.33 -6.56
C PRO A 233 5.51 -4.42 -5.63
N SER A 234 6.36 -5.03 -4.80
CA SER A 234 7.35 -4.33 -3.97
C SER A 234 8.75 -4.86 -4.27
N PRO A 235 9.80 -4.02 -4.19
CA PRO A 235 11.16 -4.49 -4.42
C PRO A 235 11.52 -5.55 -3.37
N ILE A 236 12.31 -6.54 -3.77
CA ILE A 236 12.87 -7.52 -2.82
C ILE A 236 13.63 -6.76 -1.72
N PRO A 237 13.57 -7.22 -0.45
CA PRO A 237 14.29 -6.59 0.65
C PRO A 237 15.76 -6.32 0.31
N PHE A 238 16.18 -5.07 0.48
CA PHE A 238 17.54 -4.61 0.27
C PHE A 238 18.06 -3.92 1.53
N LYS A 239 19.38 -3.94 1.73
CA LYS A 239 20.05 -3.22 2.82
C LYS A 239 20.59 -1.91 2.30
N CYS A 240 20.41 -0.84 3.05
CA CYS A 240 21.01 0.46 2.77
C CYS A 240 21.41 1.14 4.07
N GLN A 241 22.41 2.02 3.99
CA GLN A 241 22.82 2.84 5.12
C GLN A 241 22.04 4.15 5.13
N ILE A 242 21.28 4.38 6.20
CA ILE A 242 20.54 5.63 6.41
C ILE A 242 21.32 6.49 7.41
N THR A 243 21.71 7.69 6.97
CA THR A 243 22.42 8.68 7.80
C THR A 243 21.63 9.97 7.90
N LEU A 244 21.80 10.74 8.97
CA LEU A 244 21.15 12.03 9.10
C LEU A 244 21.88 13.11 8.30
N GLN A 245 21.12 13.96 7.61
CA GLN A 245 21.69 14.96 6.72
C GLN A 245 22.26 16.17 7.48
N SER A 246 21.71 16.51 8.65
CA SER A 246 22.10 17.69 9.41
C SER A 246 22.18 17.45 10.93
N TYR A 247 22.96 18.31 11.61
CA TYR A 247 23.01 18.33 13.07
C TYR A 247 21.64 18.64 13.68
N ALA A 248 20.87 19.54 13.07
CA ALA A 248 19.50 19.86 13.50
C ALA A 248 18.57 18.63 13.42
N ALA A 249 18.65 17.83 12.36
CA ALA A 249 17.92 16.57 12.22
C ALA A 249 18.30 15.56 13.32
N LYS A 250 19.59 15.49 13.66
CA LYS A 250 20.09 14.62 14.75
C LYS A 250 19.53 15.02 16.10
N THR A 251 19.55 16.31 16.43
CA THR A 251 18.99 16.82 17.68
C THR A 251 17.48 16.60 17.75
N LEU A 252 16.75 16.83 16.65
CA LEU A 252 15.30 16.63 16.59
C LEU A 252 14.94 15.17 16.84
N ILE A 253 15.59 14.23 16.16
CA ILE A 253 15.31 12.80 16.33
C ILE A 253 15.72 12.32 17.72
N GLN A 254 16.88 12.76 18.24
CA GLN A 254 17.30 12.40 19.59
C GLN A 254 16.32 12.91 20.65
N GLY A 255 15.77 14.12 20.48
CA GLY A 255 14.75 14.66 21.37
C GLY A 255 13.47 13.82 21.40
N VAL A 256 13.02 13.33 20.23
CA VAL A 256 11.85 12.44 20.12
C VAL A 256 12.12 11.07 20.73
N LEU A 257 13.31 10.49 20.53
CA LEU A 257 13.67 9.17 21.07
C LEU A 257 13.93 9.18 22.58
N SER A 258 14.18 10.34 23.17
CA SER A 258 14.42 10.51 24.62
C SER A 258 13.17 10.87 25.43
N ALA A 259 12.03 11.08 24.75
CA ALA A 259 10.74 11.40 25.36
C ALA A 259 9.90 10.13 25.55
#